data_AF-A0A560H0A1-F1
#
_entry.id   AF-A0A560H0A1-F1
#
_cell.length_a   1.000
_cell.length_b   1.000
_cell.length_c   1.000
_cell.angle_alpha   90.00
_cell.angle_beta   90.00
_cell.angle_gamma   90.00
#
_symmetry.space_group_name_H-M   'P 1'
#
loop_
_entity.id
_entity.type
_entity.pdbx_description
1 polymer ?
#
loop_
_entity_poly.entity_id
_entity_poly.type
_entity_poly.pdbx_seq_one_letter_code
_entity_poly.pdbx_strand_id
1 'polypeptide(L)'
;MFGTWTVTKVLCSQCKGRQPAEVGTEIILSGTAFTDPFSTTCASDVAYPNRALSSPEAVKLFKLPKGAQKLLPAGGTVIDTRLNCGGGPYARVLFLGDDKAIYLFESVDFLIERKAH
;
A
#
# COMPACT_ATOMS: atom_id res chain seq x y z
N MET A 1 -1.20 -10.80 -1.83
CA MET A 1 -2.21 -9.77 -1.48
C MET A 1 -2.76 -9.95 -0.07
N PHE A 2 -3.60 -10.95 0.20
CA PHE A 2 -4.18 -11.15 1.55
C PHE A 2 -3.12 -11.47 2.61
N GLY A 3 -3.41 -11.18 3.87
CA GLY A 3 -2.52 -11.37 5.02
C GLY A 3 -2.28 -10.08 5.79
N THR A 4 -1.38 -10.17 6.77
CA THR A 4 -0.96 -9.05 7.60
C THR A 4 0.28 -8.40 7.01
N TRP A 5 0.24 -7.08 6.90
CA TRP A 5 1.30 -6.24 6.37
C TRP A 5 1.70 -5.22 7.42
N THR A 6 2.99 -5.08 7.71
CA THR A 6 3.49 -4.13 8.70
C THR A 6 4.05 -2.91 7.99
N VAL A 7 3.68 -1.71 8.44
CA VAL A 7 4.30 -0.47 7.99
C VAL A 7 5.73 -0.43 8.51
N THR A 8 6.71 -0.49 7.61
CA THR A 8 8.14 -0.47 7.97
C THR A 8 8.76 0.89 7.78
N LYS A 9 8.21 1.71 6.88
CA LYS A 9 8.76 3.03 6.56
C LYS A 9 7.72 3.95 5.94
N VAL A 10 7.81 5.25 6.25
CA VAL A 10 7.04 6.30 5.57
C VAL A 10 7.87 6.88 4.44
N LEU A 11 7.26 6.98 3.26
CA LEU A 11 7.89 7.36 1.99
C LEU A 11 7.55 8.80 1.54
N CYS A 12 7.02 9.63 2.44
CA CYS A 12 6.71 11.02 2.15
C CYS A 12 7.97 11.85 1.80
N SER A 13 7.81 12.78 0.86
CA SER A 13 8.88 13.69 0.43
C SER A 13 9.21 14.77 1.49
N GLN A 14 8.30 15.06 2.42
CA GLN A 14 8.40 16.18 3.36
C GLN A 14 8.64 15.80 4.83
N CYS A 15 8.57 14.53 5.24
CA CYS A 15 8.60 14.20 6.68
C CYS A 15 10.01 14.19 7.33
N LYS A 16 11.06 14.67 6.65
CA LYS A 16 12.43 14.90 7.18
C LYS A 16 12.98 13.79 8.11
N GLY A 17 12.73 12.52 7.81
CA GLY A 17 13.25 11.41 8.61
C GLY A 17 12.61 11.23 9.99
N ARG A 18 11.42 11.82 10.26
CA ARG A 18 10.57 11.35 11.35
C ARG A 18 10.31 9.86 11.16
N GLN A 19 10.42 9.07 12.23
CA GLN A 19 9.77 7.77 12.33
C GLN A 19 8.33 8.05 12.78
N PRO A 20 7.36 8.01 11.87
CA PRO A 20 5.99 8.37 12.19
C PRO A 20 5.39 7.28 13.07
N ALA A 21 4.38 7.61 13.90
CA ALA A 21 3.72 6.68 14.84
C ALA A 21 3.14 5.43 14.16
N GLU A 22 3.02 5.49 12.84
CA GLU A 22 2.56 4.46 11.93
C GLU A 22 3.57 3.32 11.75
N VAL A 23 4.87 3.52 11.98
CA VAL A 23 5.85 2.42 11.84
C VAL A 23 5.58 1.34 12.90
N GLY A 24 5.50 0.08 12.46
CA GLY A 24 5.14 -1.06 13.29
C GLY A 24 3.64 -1.35 13.33
N THR A 25 2.80 -0.47 12.78
CA THR A 25 1.35 -0.73 12.65
C THR A 25 1.05 -1.78 11.57
N GLU A 26 -0.10 -2.44 11.72
CA GLU A 26 -0.53 -3.53 10.85
C GLU A 26 -1.70 -3.12 9.95
N ILE A 27 -1.62 -3.51 8.69
CA ILE A 27 -2.69 -3.53 7.71
C ILE A 27 -3.08 -4.98 7.49
N ILE A 28 -4.34 -5.32 7.73
CA ILE A 28 -4.85 -6.67 7.54
C ILE A 28 -5.73 -6.65 6.31
N LEU A 29 -5.37 -7.45 5.29
CA LEU A 29 -6.17 -7.63 4.09
C LEU A 29 -6.74 -9.05 4.09
N SER A 30 -8.06 -9.20 4.15
CA SER A 30 -8.75 -10.49 4.07
C SER A 30 -9.76 -10.49 2.92
N GLY A 31 -10.37 -11.63 2.62
CA GLY A 31 -11.33 -11.74 1.52
C GLY A 31 -12.58 -10.88 1.69
N THR A 32 -12.98 -10.59 2.93
CA THR A 32 -14.26 -9.93 3.26
C THR A 32 -14.10 -8.67 4.09
N ALA A 33 -12.88 -8.35 4.50
CA ALA A 33 -12.59 -7.22 5.37
C ALA A 33 -11.16 -6.72 5.18
N PHE A 34 -10.94 -5.43 5.42
CA PHE A 34 -9.61 -4.92 5.71
C PHE A 34 -9.60 -4.03 6.94
N THR A 35 -8.46 -3.98 7.61
CA THR A 35 -8.16 -3.05 8.69
C THR A 35 -6.91 -2.29 8.31
N ASP A 36 -6.92 -0.97 8.52
CA ASP A 36 -5.77 -0.10 8.29
C ASP A 36 -5.27 0.55 9.62
N PRO A 37 -4.07 1.15 9.63
CA PRO A 37 -3.42 1.69 10.83
C PRO A 37 -4.15 2.88 11.44
N PHE A 38 -4.96 3.57 10.64
CA PHE A 38 -5.67 4.80 11.00
C PHE A 38 -7.09 4.50 11.47
N SER A 39 -7.30 3.28 11.98
CA SER A 39 -8.50 2.85 12.72
C SER A 39 -9.78 2.69 11.90
N THR A 40 -9.68 2.50 10.57
CA THR A 40 -10.84 2.05 9.78
C THR A 40 -10.79 0.53 9.60
N THR A 41 -11.83 -0.15 10.07
CA THR A 41 -12.10 -1.52 9.66
C THR A 41 -13.27 -1.49 8.70
N CYS A 42 -13.02 -1.87 7.45
CA CYS A 42 -14.09 -2.12 6.51
C CYS A 42 -14.51 -3.58 6.59
N ALA A 43 -15.75 -3.83 7.02
CA ALA A 43 -16.30 -5.18 7.18
C ALA A 43 -17.50 -5.48 6.26
N SER A 44 -17.92 -4.51 5.44
CA SER A 44 -19.06 -4.64 4.53
C SER A 44 -18.75 -4.04 3.16
N ASP A 45 -19.23 -4.67 2.09
CA ASP A 45 -19.08 -4.22 0.70
C ASP A 45 -17.64 -3.96 0.26
N VAL A 46 -16.74 -4.83 0.73
CA VAL A 46 -15.31 -4.79 0.44
C VAL A 46 -15.05 -5.32 -0.96
N ALA A 47 -14.24 -4.59 -1.73
CA ALA A 47 -13.75 -5.06 -3.03
C ALA A 47 -12.29 -4.68 -3.23
N TYR A 48 -11.57 -5.55 -3.96
CA TYR A 48 -10.15 -5.38 -4.28
C TYR A 48 -9.90 -5.39 -5.79
N PRO A 49 -10.50 -4.48 -6.58
CA PRO A 49 -10.23 -4.42 -8.00
C PRO A 49 -8.74 -4.15 -8.21
N ASN A 50 -8.10 -5.01 -8.98
CA ASN A 50 -6.67 -4.97 -9.22
C ASN A 50 -6.33 -5.03 -10.71
N ARG A 51 -5.14 -4.54 -11.03
CA ARG A 51 -4.57 -4.60 -12.38
C ARG A 51 -3.04 -4.62 -12.32
N ALA A 52 -2.43 -5.26 -13.28
CA ALA A 52 -0.99 -5.20 -13.50
C ALA A 52 -0.61 -3.87 -14.20
N LEU A 53 0.48 -3.26 -13.76
CA LEU A 53 1.11 -2.09 -14.38
C LEU A 53 2.62 -2.33 -14.50
N SER A 54 3.25 -1.80 -15.53
CA SER A 54 4.72 -1.73 -15.52
C SER A 54 5.21 -0.71 -14.48
N SER A 55 6.41 -0.90 -13.96
CA SER A 55 6.99 0.06 -13.01
C SER A 55 7.05 1.51 -13.53
N PRO A 56 7.44 1.78 -14.80
CA PRO A 56 7.39 3.14 -15.36
C PRO A 56 5.97 3.74 -15.40
N GLU A 57 4.96 2.93 -15.70
CA GLU A 57 3.55 3.38 -15.68
C GLU A 57 3.10 3.72 -14.26
N ALA A 58 3.45 2.89 -13.27
CA ALA A 58 3.13 3.15 -11.87
C ALA A 58 3.75 4.48 -11.38
N VAL A 59 5.02 4.76 -11.72
CA VAL A 59 5.66 6.04 -11.40
C VAL A 59 4.90 7.22 -12.01
N LYS A 60 4.54 7.12 -13.29
CA LYS A 60 3.84 8.19 -14.01
C LYS A 60 2.43 8.43 -13.47
N LEU A 61 1.68 7.36 -13.19
CA LEU A 61 0.29 7.44 -12.76
C LEU A 61 0.15 7.96 -11.32
N PHE A 62 1.00 7.49 -10.40
CA PHE A 62 0.85 7.78 -8.97
C PHE A 62 1.78 8.89 -8.48
N LYS A 63 2.63 9.47 -9.35
CA LYS A 63 3.57 10.55 -9.01
C LYS A 63 4.43 10.21 -7.78
N LEU A 64 4.87 8.95 -7.70
CA LEU A 64 5.55 8.41 -6.54
C LEU A 64 6.80 9.23 -6.18
N PRO A 65 7.09 9.48 -4.90
CA PRO A 65 8.31 10.15 -4.47
C PRO A 65 9.55 9.32 -4.79
N LYS A 66 10.72 9.96 -4.93
CA LYS A 66 11.99 9.28 -5.26
C LYS A 66 12.30 8.07 -4.35
N GLY A 67 11.92 8.15 -3.07
CA GLY A 67 12.07 7.03 -2.14
C GLY A 67 11.25 5.79 -2.52
N ALA A 68 10.02 5.99 -2.96
CA ALA A 68 9.13 4.93 -3.45
C ALA A 68 9.56 4.39 -4.82
N GLN A 69 10.00 5.26 -5.73
CA GLN A 69 10.48 4.85 -7.06
C GLN A 69 11.64 3.84 -6.99
N LYS A 70 12.55 4.00 -6.01
CA LYS A 70 13.69 3.09 -5.81
C LYS A 70 13.30 1.69 -5.32
N LEU A 71 12.07 1.50 -4.87
CA LEU A 71 11.56 0.21 -4.40
C LEU A 71 10.93 -0.61 -5.53
N LEU A 72 10.56 0.03 -6.64
CA LEU A 72 9.89 -0.65 -7.73
C LEU A 72 10.82 -1.66 -8.40
N PRO A 73 10.31 -2.83 -8.83
CA PRO A 73 11.10 -3.83 -9.51
C PRO A 73 11.60 -3.30 -10.87
N ALA A 74 12.92 -3.33 -11.10
CA ALA A 74 13.52 -2.81 -12.33
C ALA A 74 13.00 -3.58 -13.56
N GLY A 75 12.27 -2.89 -14.44
CA GLY A 75 11.62 -3.51 -15.61
C GLY A 75 10.49 -4.49 -15.26
N GLY A 76 10.09 -4.57 -13.99
CA GLY A 76 9.07 -5.49 -13.52
C GLY A 76 7.66 -4.89 -13.48
N THR A 77 6.72 -5.77 -13.14
CA THR A 77 5.30 -5.45 -12.97
C THR A 77 4.98 -5.18 -11.50
N VAL A 78 4.08 -4.23 -11.28
CA VAL A 78 3.46 -3.90 -9.99
C VAL A 78 1.97 -4.26 -10.08
N ILE A 79 1.41 -4.83 -9.03
CA ILE A 79 -0.04 -5.04 -8.96
C ILE A 79 -0.68 -3.86 -8.22
N ASP A 80 -1.36 -3.01 -8.98
CA ASP A 80 -2.18 -1.91 -8.46
C ASP A 80 -3.52 -2.46 -7.97
N THR A 81 -3.74 -2.46 -6.66
CA THR A 81 -4.99 -2.88 -6.02
C THR A 81 -5.64 -1.71 -5.31
N ARG A 82 -6.92 -1.43 -5.61
CA ARG A 82 -7.71 -0.46 -4.82
C ARG A 82 -8.38 -1.18 -3.67
N LEU A 83 -8.37 -0.58 -2.49
CA LEU A 83 -9.16 -1.01 -1.36
C LEU A 83 -10.47 -0.23 -1.43
N ASN A 84 -11.57 -0.89 -1.77
CA ASN A 84 -12.89 -0.25 -1.76
C ASN A 84 -13.64 -0.62 -0.48
N CYS A 85 -14.32 0.35 0.11
CA CYS A 85 -15.18 0.19 1.28
C CYS A 85 -16.48 0.98 1.10
N GLY A 86 -17.62 0.39 1.48
CA GLY A 86 -18.92 1.08 1.42
C GLY A 86 -19.27 1.60 0.02
N GLY A 87 -18.85 0.90 -1.03
CA GLY A 87 -19.12 1.26 -2.43
C GLY A 87 -18.15 2.29 -3.05
N GLY A 88 -17.15 2.78 -2.31
CA GLY A 88 -16.19 3.78 -2.79
C GLY A 88 -14.72 3.38 -2.59
N PRO A 89 -13.77 4.06 -3.26
CA PRO A 89 -12.35 3.84 -3.03
C PRO A 89 -11.94 4.43 -1.68
N TYR A 90 -11.25 3.63 -0.86
CA TYR A 90 -10.69 4.03 0.42
C TYR A 90 -9.18 4.31 0.30
N ALA A 91 -8.43 3.32 -0.19
CA ALA A 91 -6.98 3.42 -0.32
C ALA A 91 -6.47 2.62 -1.52
N ARG A 92 -5.15 2.61 -1.73
CA ARG A 92 -4.50 1.80 -2.77
C ARG A 92 -3.28 1.10 -2.23
N VAL A 93 -3.05 -0.13 -2.69
CA VAL A 93 -1.83 -0.90 -2.42
C VAL A 93 -1.17 -1.23 -3.75
N LEU A 94 0.11 -0.91 -3.88
CA LEU A 94 0.97 -1.28 -4.99
C LEU A 94 1.85 -2.45 -4.57
N PHE A 95 1.48 -3.68 -4.93
CA PHE A 95 2.29 -4.85 -4.61
C PHE A 95 3.51 -4.93 -5.52
N LEU A 96 4.70 -5.01 -4.92
CA LEU A 96 5.99 -5.06 -5.59
C LEU A 96 6.53 -6.49 -5.72
N GLY A 97 5.79 -7.46 -5.18
CA GLY A 97 6.13 -8.87 -5.03
C GLY A 97 5.24 -9.51 -3.97
N ASP A 98 5.67 -10.63 -3.41
CA ASP A 98 4.92 -11.35 -2.38
C ASP A 98 5.14 -10.80 -0.97
N ASP A 99 6.27 -10.13 -0.74
CA ASP A 99 6.74 -9.69 0.59
C ASP A 99 6.69 -8.17 0.78
N LYS A 100 6.57 -7.38 -0.29
CA LYS A 100 6.64 -5.90 -0.24
C LYS A 100 5.53 -5.24 -1.03
N ALA A 101 5.02 -4.15 -0.47
CA ALA A 101 4.08 -3.28 -1.14
C ALA A 101 4.21 -1.82 -0.70
N ILE A 102 3.60 -0.92 -1.46
CA ILE A 102 3.45 0.49 -1.09
C ILE A 102 1.97 0.76 -0.85
N TYR A 103 1.61 1.17 0.36
CA TYR A 103 0.27 1.64 0.71
C TYR A 103 0.19 3.14 0.47
N LEU A 104 -0.76 3.57 -0.36
CA LEU A 104 -1.02 4.98 -0.67
C LEU A 104 -2.30 5.41 0.03
N PHE A 105 -2.18 6.35 0.98
CA PHE A 105 -3.30 6.82 1.80
C PHE A 105 -3.18 8.32 2.08
N GLU A 106 -4.22 9.10 1.76
CA GLU A 106 -4.32 10.54 2.05
C GLU A 106 -3.05 11.37 1.75
N SER A 107 -2.40 11.10 0.61
CA SER A 107 -1.15 11.77 0.15
C SER A 107 0.12 11.37 0.91
N VAL A 108 0.04 10.37 1.77
CA VAL A 108 1.18 9.74 2.43
C VAL A 108 1.34 8.31 1.90
N ASP A 109 2.58 8.01 1.50
CA ASP A 109 2.94 6.70 0.99
C ASP A 109 3.72 5.94 2.06
N PHE A 110 3.41 4.66 2.24
CA PHE A 110 4.03 3.79 3.25
C PHE A 110 4.61 2.56 2.58
N LEU A 111 5.87 2.23 2.87
CA LEU A 111 6.38 0.89 2.59
C LEU A 111 5.81 -0.05 3.65
N ILE A 112 5.20 -1.12 3.16
CA ILE A 112 4.65 -2.19 3.98
C ILE A 112 5.29 -3.51 3.58
N GLU A 113 5.59 -4.33 4.58
CA GLU A 113 6.18 -5.66 4.38
C GLU A 113 5.26 -6.72 4.93
N ARG A 114 5.18 -7.87 4.26
CA ARG A 114 4.32 -8.97 4.70
C ARG A 114 4.91 -9.57 5.96
N LYS A 115 4.10 -9.69 7.01
CA LYS A 115 4.50 -10.36 8.24
C LYS A 115 4.70 -11.85 7.93
N ALA A 116 5.91 -12.36 8.17
CA ALA A 116 6.17 -13.79 8.11
C ALA A 116 5.37 -14.49 9.22
N HIS A 117 4.72 -15.61 8.86
CA HIS A 117 4.00 -16.46 9.81
C HIS A 117 4.97 -17.31 10.62
#